data_AF-A0A525J5M5-F1
#
_entry.id   AF-A0A525J5M5-F1
#
_cell.length_a   1.000
_cell.length_b   1.000
_cell.length_c   1.000
_cell.angle_alpha   90.00
_cell.angle_beta   90.00
_cell.angle_gamma   90.00
#
_symmetry.space_group_name_H-M   'P 1'
#
loop_
_entity.id
_entity.type
_entity.pdbx_description
1 polymer ?
#
loop_
_entity_poly.entity_id
_entity_poly.type
_entity_poly.pdbx_seq_one_letter_code
_entity_poly.pdbx_strand_id
1 'polypeptide(L)'
;AKLAYRLIRWRNVLLGMYFFQLARRKPARVKQLILGGVRMALGPDYDIATHFTPRYNPWDQRLCLVPDGDLFKAIRQNRASVVTSEIDSFTPRGIRLRDGSELPADIIVTATGLVLQVLGGMEVVVDGRAVDFSKTLNYKGMMYSDVPNLASAFGYTNASWTLKCDLTCEYVCRLINYMDRHGYKQAMPHNVDPSITELPSLDFSSGYVQRAIAKMPKQGSKRPWRLYQNYALDIVTLRFGKVDDGVMQYS
;
A
#
# COMPACT_ATOMS: atom_id res chain seq x y z
N ALA A 1 12.90 28.31 -7.31
CA ALA A 1 12.52 26.93 -7.69
C ALA A 1 12.72 25.90 -6.56
N LYS A 2 13.95 25.65 -6.06
CA LYS A 2 14.23 24.58 -5.07
C LYS A 2 13.51 24.75 -3.72
N LEU A 3 13.41 25.97 -3.19
CA LEU A 3 12.71 26.24 -1.93
C LEU A 3 11.19 26.03 -2.06
N ALA A 4 10.58 26.60 -3.10
CA ALA A 4 9.16 26.42 -3.40
C ALA A 4 8.79 24.93 -3.56
N TYR A 5 9.60 24.17 -4.30
CA TYR A 5 9.41 22.72 -4.42
C TYR A 5 9.45 22.00 -3.06
N ARG A 6 10.44 22.30 -2.21
CA ARG A 6 10.55 21.69 -0.88
C ARG A 6 9.34 22.02 0.00
N LEU A 7 8.90 23.27 0.00
CA LEU A 7 7.73 23.71 0.76
C LEU A 7 6.46 23.01 0.29
N ILE A 8 6.22 22.95 -1.03
CA ILE A 8 5.04 22.29 -1.60
C ILE A 8 5.07 20.79 -1.31
N ARG A 9 6.23 20.13 -1.45
CA ARG A 9 6.40 18.70 -1.14
C ARG A 9 6.04 18.43 0.32
N TRP A 10 6.59 19.19 1.26
CA TRP A 10 6.30 19.01 2.68
C TRP A 10 4.85 19.35 3.02
N ARG A 11 4.28 20.41 2.45
CA ARG A 11 2.85 20.72 2.61
C ARG A 11 1.98 19.53 2.19
N ASN A 12 2.23 18.95 1.01
CA ASN A 12 1.43 17.85 0.49
C ASN A 12 1.62 16.57 1.33
N VAL A 13 2.85 16.25 1.73
CA VAL A 13 3.15 15.11 2.61
C VAL A 13 2.44 15.26 3.96
N LEU A 14 2.58 16.41 4.60
CA LEU A 14 1.97 16.67 5.91
C LEU A 14 0.45 16.69 5.84
N LEU A 15 -0.13 17.26 4.78
CA LEU A 15 -1.57 17.26 4.56
C LEU A 15 -2.11 15.83 4.37
N GLY A 16 -1.41 15.00 3.58
CA GLY A 16 -1.78 13.59 3.40
C GLY A 16 -1.69 12.80 4.71
N MET A 17 -0.61 12.98 5.47
CA MET A 17 -0.45 12.37 6.79
C MET A 17 -1.54 12.82 7.76
N TYR A 18 -1.87 14.10 7.78
CA TYR A 18 -2.94 14.65 8.60
C TYR A 18 -4.29 14.03 8.22
N PHE A 19 -4.61 13.96 6.94
CA PHE A 19 -5.86 13.37 6.47
C PHE A 19 -5.97 11.88 6.82
N PHE A 20 -4.88 11.12 6.66
CA PHE A 20 -4.83 9.71 7.07
C PHE A 20 -5.06 9.56 8.57
N GLN A 21 -4.38 10.34 9.40
CA GLN A 21 -4.55 10.30 10.87
C GLN A 21 -5.96 10.72 11.29
N LEU A 22 -6.53 11.73 10.64
CA LEU A 22 -7.90 12.16 10.88
C LEU A 22 -8.90 11.05 10.54
N ALA A 23 -8.69 10.35 9.41
CA ALA A 23 -9.52 9.22 9.00
C ALA A 23 -9.47 8.07 10.01
N ARG A 24 -8.29 7.74 10.53
CA ARG A 24 -8.13 6.69 11.55
C ARG A 24 -8.73 7.08 12.90
N ARG A 25 -8.64 8.35 13.30
CA ARG A 25 -9.13 8.83 14.62
C ARG A 25 -10.62 9.19 14.63
N LYS A 26 -11.15 9.71 13.52
CA LYS A 26 -12.54 10.18 13.39
C LYS A 26 -13.19 9.66 12.10
N PRO A 27 -13.29 8.34 11.91
CA PRO A 27 -13.69 7.75 10.63
C PRO A 27 -15.08 8.19 10.16
N ALA A 28 -16.06 8.27 11.07
CA ALA A 28 -17.41 8.71 10.72
C ALA A 28 -17.46 10.13 10.14
N ARG A 29 -16.68 11.07 10.71
CA ARG A 29 -16.62 12.45 10.23
C ARG A 29 -15.97 12.53 8.86
N VAL A 30 -14.87 11.80 8.65
CA VAL A 30 -14.19 11.78 7.35
C VAL A 30 -15.06 11.12 6.28
N LYS A 31 -15.79 10.05 6.64
CA LYS A 31 -16.77 9.43 5.74
C LYS A 31 -17.83 10.43 5.29
N GLN A 32 -18.40 11.20 6.21
CA GLN A 32 -19.38 12.24 5.89
C GLN A 32 -18.78 13.34 5.00
N LEU A 33 -17.55 13.78 5.27
CA LEU A 33 -16.85 14.76 4.43
C LEU A 33 -16.70 14.26 2.98
N ILE A 34 -16.24 13.02 2.80
CA ILE A 34 -16.06 12.41 1.47
C ILE A 34 -17.41 12.30 0.74
N LEU A 35 -18.44 11.78 1.41
CA LEU A 35 -19.78 11.65 0.82
C LEU A 35 -20.41 13.02 0.51
N GLY A 36 -20.13 14.05 1.32
CA GLY A 36 -20.51 15.43 1.04
C GLY A 36 -19.87 15.96 -0.24
N GLY A 37 -18.59 15.67 -0.46
CA GLY A 37 -17.88 16.00 -1.71
C GLY A 37 -18.48 15.29 -2.92
N VAL A 38 -18.82 14.00 -2.79
CA VAL A 38 -19.53 13.24 -3.84
C VAL A 38 -20.90 13.86 -4.14
N ARG A 39 -21.64 14.30 -3.12
CA ARG A 39 -22.93 14.98 -3.29
C ARG A 39 -22.81 16.32 -3.99
N MET A 40 -21.83 17.13 -3.62
CA MET A 40 -21.54 18.37 -4.35
C MET A 40 -21.20 18.08 -5.81
N ALA A 41 -20.52 16.98 -6.10
CA ALA A 41 -20.18 16.60 -7.46
C ALA A 41 -21.38 16.03 -8.24
N LEU A 42 -22.25 15.22 -7.66
CA LEU A 42 -23.32 14.54 -8.41
C LEU A 42 -24.66 15.30 -8.41
N GLY A 43 -24.85 16.22 -7.47
CA GLY A 43 -26.13 16.88 -7.22
C GLY A 43 -26.92 16.23 -6.07
N PRO A 44 -27.99 16.89 -5.60
CA PRO A 44 -28.75 16.46 -4.43
C PRO A 44 -29.58 15.18 -4.66
N ASP A 45 -29.99 14.93 -5.91
CA ASP A 45 -30.97 13.88 -6.23
C ASP A 45 -30.34 12.51 -6.54
N TYR A 46 -29.00 12.43 -6.64
CA TYR A 46 -28.33 11.17 -6.96
C TYR A 46 -28.28 10.23 -5.73
N ASP A 47 -28.54 8.94 -5.95
CA ASP A 47 -28.50 7.93 -4.89
C ASP A 47 -27.06 7.56 -4.47
N ILE A 48 -26.47 8.43 -3.65
CA ILE A 48 -25.16 8.26 -3.04
C ILE A 48 -25.17 7.22 -1.92
N ALA A 49 -26.34 7.04 -1.28
CA ALA A 49 -26.51 6.09 -0.19
C ALA A 49 -26.26 4.67 -0.69
N THR A 50 -26.82 4.32 -1.84
CA THR A 50 -26.63 3.01 -2.47
C THR A 50 -25.26 2.89 -3.15
N HIS A 51 -24.90 3.85 -4.02
CA HIS A 51 -23.81 3.64 -4.97
C HIS A 51 -22.42 4.09 -4.48
N PHE A 52 -22.35 4.98 -3.51
CA PHE A 52 -21.08 5.60 -3.09
C PHE A 52 -20.79 5.49 -1.60
N THR A 53 -21.66 4.85 -0.81
CA THR A 53 -21.46 4.66 0.63
C THR A 53 -20.83 3.30 0.93
N PRO A 54 -19.52 3.21 1.20
CA PRO A 54 -18.87 1.93 1.48
C PRO A 54 -19.32 1.35 2.83
N ARG A 55 -19.26 0.01 2.96
CA ARG A 55 -19.49 -0.72 4.22
C ARG A 55 -18.32 -0.65 5.21
N TYR A 56 -17.20 -0.04 4.81
CA TYR A 56 -15.97 0.11 5.60
C TYR A 56 -15.63 1.59 5.85
N ASN A 57 -14.68 1.87 6.75
CA ASN A 57 -14.25 3.25 7.02
C ASN A 57 -13.17 3.72 6.05
N PRO A 58 -13.04 5.04 5.82
CA PRO A 58 -11.94 5.57 5.01
C PRO A 58 -10.58 5.04 5.52
N TRP A 59 -9.75 4.56 4.59
CA TRP A 59 -8.45 3.93 4.84
C TRP A 59 -8.45 2.55 5.51
N ASP A 60 -9.59 1.92 5.80
CA ASP A 60 -9.64 0.45 6.01
C ASP A 60 -9.34 -0.30 4.70
N GLN A 61 -9.62 0.37 3.57
CA GLN A 61 -9.19 0.02 2.23
C GLN A 61 -8.56 1.27 1.59
N ARG A 62 -7.66 1.06 0.62
CA ARG A 62 -6.98 2.19 -0.06
C ARG A 62 -8.02 3.11 -0.71
N LEU A 63 -7.94 4.40 -0.41
CA LEU A 63 -8.87 5.38 -0.94
C LEU A 63 -8.58 5.65 -2.43
N CYS A 64 -9.57 5.45 -3.28
CA CYS A 64 -9.52 5.87 -4.68
C CYS A 64 -9.88 7.35 -4.80
N LEU A 65 -9.22 8.03 -5.72
CA LEU A 65 -9.47 9.44 -6.04
C LEU A 65 -9.97 9.52 -7.47
N VAL A 66 -10.85 10.49 -7.73
CA VAL A 66 -11.30 10.87 -9.07
C VAL A 66 -10.70 12.24 -9.37
N PRO A 67 -9.47 12.32 -9.90
CA PRO A 67 -8.91 13.59 -10.35
C PRO A 67 -9.87 14.28 -11.31
N ASP A 68 -9.99 15.59 -11.23
CA ASP A 68 -10.83 16.43 -12.11
C ASP A 68 -12.34 16.14 -12.11
N GLY A 69 -12.79 15.14 -11.35
CA GLY A 69 -14.21 14.80 -11.21
C GLY A 69 -14.86 14.31 -12.51
N ASP A 70 -14.08 13.75 -13.44
CA ASP A 70 -14.53 13.32 -14.76
C ASP A 70 -15.59 12.20 -14.73
N LEU A 71 -15.47 11.23 -13.81
CA LEU A 71 -16.49 10.22 -13.54
C LEU A 71 -17.81 10.87 -13.15
N PHE A 72 -17.78 11.81 -12.20
CA PHE A 72 -18.98 12.51 -11.74
C PHE A 72 -19.58 13.36 -12.86
N LYS A 73 -18.75 14.00 -13.69
CA LYS A 73 -19.19 14.74 -14.87
C LYS A 73 -19.88 13.82 -15.89
N ALA A 74 -19.35 12.63 -16.16
CA ALA A 74 -19.96 11.66 -17.07
C ALA A 74 -21.32 11.17 -16.56
N ILE A 75 -21.43 10.91 -15.25
CA ILE A 75 -22.69 10.51 -14.60
C ILE A 75 -23.74 11.63 -14.74
N ARG A 76 -23.39 12.89 -14.41
CA ARG A 76 -24.32 14.04 -14.57
C ARG A 76 -24.77 14.26 -16.01
N GLN A 77 -23.96 13.85 -16.99
CA GLN A 77 -24.27 13.94 -18.41
C GLN A 77 -25.06 12.72 -18.93
N ASN A 78 -25.49 11.81 -18.05
CA ASN A 78 -26.16 10.55 -18.38
C ASN A 78 -25.37 9.67 -19.36
N ARG A 79 -24.03 9.80 -19.38
CA ARG A 79 -23.13 8.97 -20.19
C ARG A 79 -22.59 7.76 -19.42
N ALA A 80 -22.82 7.72 -18.11
CA ALA A 80 -22.43 6.63 -17.24
C ALA A 80 -23.45 6.46 -16.12
N SER A 81 -23.65 5.22 -15.68
CA SER A 81 -24.44 4.87 -14.51
C SER A 81 -23.64 3.94 -13.60
N VAL A 82 -24.03 3.88 -12.33
CA VAL A 82 -23.45 2.95 -11.35
C VAL A 82 -24.54 2.00 -10.93
N VAL A 83 -24.25 0.70 -10.93
CA VAL A 83 -25.16 -0.34 -10.45
C VAL A 83 -24.49 -1.05 -9.29
N THR A 84 -25.18 -1.13 -8.16
CA THR A 84 -24.71 -1.82 -6.95
C THR A 84 -25.57 -3.05 -6.72
N SER A 85 -25.08 -4.21 -7.16
CA SER A 85 -25.75 -5.50 -7.01
C SER A 85 -24.71 -6.63 -7.07
N GLU A 86 -25.15 -7.87 -6.88
CA GLU A 86 -24.33 -9.07 -7.04
C GLU A 86 -24.50 -9.64 -8.45
N ILE A 87 -23.38 -9.89 -9.13
CA ILE A 87 -23.37 -10.56 -10.43
C ILE A 87 -23.64 -12.05 -10.22
N ASP A 88 -24.59 -12.60 -10.97
CA ASP A 88 -24.88 -14.03 -11.03
C ASP A 88 -24.04 -14.71 -12.12
N SER A 89 -24.21 -14.26 -13.36
CA SER A 89 -23.60 -14.90 -14.53
C SER A 89 -23.47 -13.93 -15.72
N PHE A 90 -22.56 -14.25 -16.63
CA PHE A 90 -22.51 -13.65 -17.95
C PHE A 90 -23.59 -14.28 -18.84
N THR A 91 -24.20 -13.49 -19.71
CA THR A 91 -25.16 -13.94 -20.72
C THR A 91 -24.65 -13.58 -22.11
N PRO A 92 -25.22 -14.16 -23.19
CA PRO A 92 -24.91 -13.72 -24.55
C PRO A 92 -25.23 -12.24 -24.83
N ARG A 93 -25.99 -11.57 -23.95
CA ARG A 93 -26.44 -10.18 -24.12
C ARG A 93 -25.83 -9.21 -23.09
N GLY A 94 -25.08 -9.70 -22.10
CA GLY A 94 -24.52 -8.88 -21.03
C GLY A 94 -24.33 -9.61 -19.71
N ILE A 95 -24.82 -9.01 -18.61
CA ILE A 95 -24.61 -9.50 -17.24
C ILE A 95 -25.94 -9.71 -16.53
N ARG A 96 -26.19 -10.91 -16.01
CA ARG A 96 -27.32 -11.19 -15.13
C ARG A 96 -26.93 -10.89 -13.67
N LEU A 97 -27.81 -10.17 -12.97
CA LEU A 97 -27.69 -9.90 -11.54
C LEU A 97 -28.49 -10.94 -10.74
N ARG A 98 -28.16 -11.09 -9.45
CA ARG A 98 -28.82 -12.07 -8.57
C ARG A 98 -30.30 -11.81 -8.32
N ASP A 99 -30.75 -10.58 -8.49
CA ASP A 99 -32.17 -10.20 -8.43
C ASP A 99 -32.95 -10.59 -9.70
N GLY A 100 -32.27 -11.19 -10.69
CA GLY A 100 -32.85 -11.62 -11.97
C GLY A 100 -32.82 -10.57 -13.07
N SER A 101 -32.46 -9.32 -12.76
CA SER A 101 -32.30 -8.27 -13.77
C SER A 101 -31.07 -8.50 -14.67
N GLU A 102 -31.07 -7.90 -15.86
CA GLU A 102 -30.00 -8.05 -16.85
C GLU A 102 -29.49 -6.68 -17.27
N LEU A 103 -28.17 -6.50 -17.24
CA LEU A 103 -27.47 -5.33 -17.76
C LEU A 103 -26.99 -5.65 -19.18
N PRO A 104 -27.61 -5.08 -20.23
CA PRO A 104 -27.18 -5.31 -21.60
C PRO A 104 -25.81 -4.67 -21.84
N ALA A 105 -24.93 -5.39 -22.52
CA ALA A 105 -23.59 -4.90 -22.86
C ALA A 105 -23.05 -5.56 -24.13
N ASP A 106 -22.53 -4.74 -25.04
CA ASP A 106 -21.78 -5.23 -26.21
C ASP A 106 -20.33 -5.57 -25.85
N ILE A 107 -19.77 -4.86 -24.87
CA ILE A 107 -18.39 -5.02 -24.39
C ILE A 107 -18.39 -5.02 -22.87
N ILE A 108 -17.70 -6.00 -22.29
CA ILE A 108 -17.49 -6.08 -20.84
C ILE A 108 -16.00 -5.94 -20.54
N VAL A 109 -15.66 -4.97 -19.68
CA VAL A 109 -14.28 -4.71 -19.24
C VAL A 109 -14.13 -5.12 -17.78
N THR A 110 -13.24 -6.08 -17.51
CA THR A 110 -13.01 -6.61 -16.16
C THR A 110 -11.94 -5.81 -15.40
N ALA A 111 -12.33 -4.75 -14.70
CA ALA A 111 -11.45 -3.97 -13.83
C ALA A 111 -11.36 -4.56 -12.39
N THR A 112 -11.02 -5.85 -12.26
CA THR A 112 -11.20 -6.66 -11.03
C THR A 112 -10.04 -6.62 -10.02
N GLY A 113 -9.09 -5.70 -10.18
CA GLY A 113 -8.03 -5.44 -9.20
C GLY A 113 -6.75 -6.24 -9.43
N LEU A 114 -6.11 -6.69 -8.34
CA LEU A 114 -4.72 -7.15 -8.33
C LEU A 114 -4.55 -8.50 -7.62
N VAL A 115 -3.49 -9.23 -7.98
CA VAL A 115 -2.91 -10.33 -7.18
C VAL A 115 -1.57 -9.85 -6.64
N LEU A 116 -1.41 -9.83 -5.31
CA LEU A 116 -0.15 -9.39 -4.71
C LEU A 116 0.90 -10.49 -4.84
N GLN A 117 2.08 -10.09 -5.31
CA GLN A 117 3.23 -10.97 -5.52
C GLN A 117 4.44 -10.36 -4.80
N VAL A 118 5.06 -11.14 -3.91
CA VAL A 118 6.33 -10.77 -3.28
C VAL A 118 7.41 -10.80 -4.35
N LEU A 119 8.19 -9.72 -4.47
CA LEU A 119 9.26 -9.58 -5.47
C LEU A 119 8.81 -9.84 -6.92
N GLY A 120 7.55 -9.52 -7.25
CA GLY A 120 7.01 -9.76 -8.59
C GLY A 120 6.87 -11.24 -8.97
N GLY A 121 6.91 -12.15 -8.00
CA GLY A 121 6.78 -13.59 -8.21
C GLY A 121 8.11 -14.32 -8.46
N MET A 122 9.24 -13.64 -8.25
CA MET A 122 10.56 -14.24 -8.35
C MET A 122 10.77 -15.33 -7.29
N GLU A 123 11.28 -16.47 -7.71
CA GLU A 123 11.78 -17.50 -6.80
C GLU A 123 13.18 -17.15 -6.32
N VAL A 124 13.39 -17.16 -5.00
CA VAL A 124 14.68 -16.87 -4.38
C VAL A 124 15.16 -18.10 -3.65
N VAL A 125 16.41 -18.48 -3.89
CA VAL A 125 17.06 -19.65 -3.29
C VAL A 125 18.32 -19.20 -2.58
N VAL A 126 18.50 -19.60 -1.32
CA VAL A 126 19.69 -19.34 -0.51
C VAL A 126 20.23 -20.70 -0.06
N ASP A 127 21.50 -20.98 -0.33
CA ASP A 127 22.17 -22.24 0.02
C ASP A 127 21.38 -23.50 -0.42
N GLY A 128 20.82 -23.44 -1.63
CA GLY A 128 20.02 -24.53 -2.21
C GLY A 128 18.60 -24.68 -1.64
N ARG A 129 18.15 -23.76 -0.76
CA ARG A 129 16.82 -23.78 -0.16
C ARG A 129 15.97 -22.62 -0.67
N ALA A 130 14.76 -22.92 -1.13
CA ALA A 130 13.79 -21.89 -1.51
C ALA A 130 13.40 -21.05 -0.28
N VAL A 131 13.41 -19.73 -0.45
CA VAL A 131 13.05 -18.78 0.61
C VAL A 131 11.54 -18.69 0.71
N ASP A 132 11.02 -19.06 1.87
CA ASP A 132 9.62 -18.84 2.22
C ASP A 132 9.44 -17.44 2.82
N PHE A 133 9.14 -16.46 1.96
CA PHE A 133 8.96 -15.07 2.39
C PHE A 133 7.88 -14.91 3.45
N SER A 134 6.90 -15.80 3.54
CA SER A 134 5.86 -15.73 4.58
C SER A 134 6.41 -15.93 6.00
N LYS A 135 7.62 -16.47 6.13
CA LYS A 135 8.31 -16.68 7.41
C LYS A 135 9.40 -15.65 7.70
N THR A 136 9.64 -14.73 6.76
CA THR A 136 10.66 -13.69 6.92
C THR A 136 10.10 -12.46 7.63
N LEU A 137 10.95 -11.77 8.39
CA LEU A 137 10.67 -10.43 8.93
C LEU A 137 11.19 -9.35 7.97
N ASN A 138 10.38 -8.32 7.73
CA ASN A 138 10.77 -7.15 6.95
C ASN A 138 11.70 -6.24 7.77
N TYR A 139 12.97 -6.19 7.40
CA TYR A 139 13.94 -5.24 7.94
C TYR A 139 13.79 -3.87 7.26
N LYS A 140 13.43 -2.85 8.06
CA LYS A 140 13.18 -1.45 7.64
C LYS A 140 12.21 -1.29 6.46
N GLY A 141 11.43 -2.34 6.16
CA GLY A 141 10.50 -2.40 5.03
C GLY A 141 11.17 -2.54 3.66
N MET A 142 12.41 -3.02 3.59
CA MET A 142 13.15 -3.15 2.33
C MET A 142 14.04 -4.39 2.21
N MET A 143 14.45 -5.03 3.31
CA MET A 143 15.19 -6.31 3.27
C MET A 143 14.44 -7.36 4.07
N TYR A 144 14.85 -8.62 3.96
CA TYR A 144 14.18 -9.76 4.58
C TYR A 144 15.13 -10.48 5.52
N SER A 145 14.65 -10.88 6.70
CA SER A 145 15.46 -11.64 7.65
C SER A 145 16.03 -12.89 6.99
N ASP A 146 17.29 -13.17 7.24
CA ASP A 146 17.99 -14.39 6.78
C ASP A 146 18.14 -14.52 5.26
N VAL A 147 17.91 -13.42 4.51
CA VAL A 147 18.16 -13.35 3.07
C VAL A 147 19.28 -12.36 2.79
N PRO A 148 20.46 -12.84 2.40
CA PRO A 148 21.62 -11.97 2.21
C PRO A 148 21.52 -11.13 0.95
N ASN A 149 22.04 -9.90 1.00
CA ASN A 149 22.24 -9.02 -0.15
C ASN A 149 20.97 -8.73 -0.99
N LEU A 150 19.79 -8.97 -0.44
CA LEU A 150 18.51 -8.74 -1.12
C LEU A 150 17.79 -7.55 -0.51
N ALA A 151 17.56 -6.54 -1.34
CA ALA A 151 16.71 -5.40 -1.02
C ALA A 151 15.61 -5.22 -2.08
N SER A 152 14.44 -4.78 -1.65
CA SER A 152 13.29 -4.48 -2.49
C SER A 152 12.67 -3.15 -2.10
N ALA A 153 12.10 -2.47 -3.10
CA ALA A 153 11.38 -1.22 -2.87
C ALA A 153 9.89 -1.53 -2.67
N PHE A 154 9.42 -1.45 -1.42
CA PHE A 154 8.00 -1.49 -1.09
C PHE A 154 7.57 -0.15 -0.51
N GLY A 155 6.56 0.48 -1.12
CA GLY A 155 6.14 1.83 -0.79
C GLY A 155 5.21 1.94 0.42
N TYR A 156 4.74 3.16 0.65
CA TYR A 156 3.75 3.44 1.69
C TYR A 156 2.34 3.00 1.27
N THR A 157 1.56 2.53 2.23
CA THR A 157 0.12 2.28 2.01
C THR A 157 -0.68 3.58 1.98
N ASN A 158 -0.24 4.58 2.74
CA ASN A 158 -0.92 5.86 2.98
C ASN A 158 -0.26 7.08 2.30
N ALA A 159 0.83 6.88 1.55
CA ALA A 159 1.56 7.94 0.85
C ALA A 159 2.14 7.43 -0.48
N SER A 160 2.80 8.33 -1.23
CA SER A 160 3.44 7.97 -2.49
C SER A 160 4.54 6.93 -2.30
N TRP A 161 4.58 5.92 -3.16
CA TRP A 161 5.62 4.89 -3.14
C TRP A 161 7.00 5.47 -3.47
N THR A 162 7.07 6.45 -4.37
CA THR A 162 8.34 7.09 -4.77
C THR A 162 9.10 7.68 -3.58
N LEU A 163 8.40 8.16 -2.55
CA LEU A 163 9.03 8.66 -1.33
C LEU A 163 9.86 7.60 -0.61
N LYS A 164 9.36 6.36 -0.53
CA LYS A 164 10.06 5.24 0.11
C LYS A 164 11.13 4.66 -0.80
N CYS A 165 10.86 4.58 -2.11
CA CYS A 165 11.84 4.11 -3.10
C CYS A 165 13.12 4.93 -3.05
N ASP A 166 13.02 6.27 -3.03
CA ASP A 166 14.18 7.16 -2.90
C ASP A 166 15.03 6.83 -1.66
N LEU A 167 14.37 6.61 -0.51
CA LEU A 167 15.04 6.29 0.76
C LEU A 167 15.67 4.90 0.75
N THR A 168 15.00 3.91 0.15
CA THR A 168 15.53 2.55 -0.01
C THR A 168 16.79 2.58 -0.87
N CYS A 169 16.74 3.24 -2.03
CA CYS A 169 17.91 3.36 -2.91
C CYS A 169 19.09 4.03 -2.20
N GLU A 170 18.84 5.13 -1.49
CA GLU A 170 19.87 5.84 -0.72
C GLU A 170 20.48 4.95 0.38
N TYR A 171 19.66 4.20 1.12
CA TYR A 171 20.17 3.27 2.13
C TYR A 171 21.01 2.15 1.50
N VAL A 172 20.55 1.56 0.40
CA VAL A 172 21.28 0.48 -0.29
C VAL A 172 22.64 0.98 -0.80
N CYS A 173 22.72 2.17 -1.38
CA CYS A 173 24.00 2.77 -1.76
C CYS A 173 24.93 2.98 -0.56
N ARG A 174 24.39 3.42 0.59
CA ARG A 174 25.17 3.55 1.83
C ARG A 174 25.67 2.21 2.36
N LEU A 175 24.85 1.16 2.27
CA LEU A 175 25.18 -0.20 2.66
C LEU A 175 26.30 -0.77 1.77
N ILE A 176 26.18 -0.67 0.45
CA ILE A 176 27.21 -1.13 -0.50
C ILE A 176 28.55 -0.43 -0.22
N ASN A 177 28.53 0.90 -0.11
CA ASN A 177 29.74 1.67 0.23
C ASN A 177 30.34 1.30 1.60
N TYR A 178 29.50 0.89 2.56
CA TYR A 178 29.96 0.40 3.86
C TYR A 178 30.64 -0.96 3.71
N MET A 179 30.05 -1.89 2.96
CA MET A 179 30.63 -3.20 2.69
C MET A 179 31.98 -3.07 1.97
N ASP A 180 32.06 -2.24 0.92
CA ASP A 180 33.29 -2.02 0.15
C ASP A 180 34.44 -1.51 1.02
N ARG A 181 34.17 -0.56 1.93
CA ARG A 181 35.19 0.00 2.84
C ARG A 181 35.73 -1.01 3.84
N HIS A 182 34.95 -2.01 4.22
CA HIS A 182 35.32 -2.99 5.25
C HIS A 182 35.67 -4.36 4.66
N GLY A 183 35.55 -4.53 3.34
CA GLY A 183 35.84 -5.79 2.66
C GLY A 183 34.75 -6.87 2.81
N TYR A 184 33.55 -6.51 3.25
CA TYR A 184 32.43 -7.45 3.40
C TYR A 184 31.85 -7.86 2.04
N LYS A 185 31.46 -9.12 1.92
CA LYS A 185 30.79 -9.71 0.76
C LYS A 185 29.29 -9.92 1.00
N GLN A 186 28.89 -10.05 2.25
CA GLN A 186 27.52 -10.29 2.64
C GLN A 186 27.03 -9.23 3.63
N ALA A 187 25.78 -8.82 3.46
CA ALA A 187 25.00 -8.11 4.46
C ALA A 187 23.63 -8.79 4.58
N MET A 188 23.31 -9.28 5.77
CA MET A 188 22.09 -10.04 6.04
C MET A 188 21.46 -9.57 7.36
N PRO A 189 20.23 -9.05 7.36
CA PRO A 189 19.55 -8.73 8.60
C PRO A 189 19.13 -10.04 9.28
N HIS A 190 19.43 -10.19 10.57
CA HIS A 190 19.09 -11.38 11.35
C HIS A 190 18.46 -10.98 12.68
N ASN A 191 17.33 -11.60 13.05
CA ASN A 191 16.68 -11.31 14.32
C ASN A 191 17.20 -12.22 15.43
N VAL A 192 17.92 -11.64 16.40
CA VAL A 192 18.36 -12.33 17.62
C VAL A 192 17.52 -11.99 18.86
N ASP A 193 16.53 -11.10 18.73
CA ASP A 193 15.70 -10.65 19.84
C ASP A 193 14.43 -11.52 19.97
N PRO A 194 14.32 -12.35 21.02
CA PRO A 194 13.19 -13.27 21.20
C PRO A 194 11.90 -12.56 21.63
N SER A 195 11.96 -11.29 22.01
CA SER A 195 10.76 -10.52 22.41
C SER A 195 10.01 -9.89 21.23
N ILE A 196 10.54 -10.04 20.01
CA ILE A 196 9.85 -9.58 18.80
C ILE A 196 8.74 -10.55 18.45
N THR A 197 7.52 -10.01 18.36
CA THR A 197 6.36 -10.75 17.89
C THR A 197 6.05 -10.38 16.45
N GLU A 198 5.52 -11.36 15.71
CA GLU A 198 5.13 -11.19 14.31
C GLU A 198 3.79 -10.45 14.19
N LEU A 199 3.73 -9.55 13.23
CA LEU A 199 2.57 -8.79 12.82
C LEU A 199 2.36 -8.91 11.31
N PRO A 200 1.14 -8.78 10.79
CA PRO A 200 0.89 -8.71 9.36
C PRO A 200 1.67 -7.57 8.69
N SER A 201 2.08 -7.75 7.43
CA SER A 201 2.75 -6.69 6.64
C SER A 201 1.83 -5.54 6.25
N LEU A 202 0.53 -5.80 6.16
CA LEU A 202 -0.49 -4.84 5.78
C LEU A 202 -1.73 -5.03 6.65
N ASP A 203 -2.39 -3.92 6.96
CA ASP A 203 -3.61 -3.88 7.78
C ASP A 203 -4.77 -3.28 6.97
N PHE A 204 -5.10 -3.92 5.84
CA PHE A 204 -6.22 -3.52 4.98
C PHE A 204 -7.25 -4.64 4.87
N SER A 205 -8.53 -4.30 4.95
CA SER A 205 -9.65 -5.24 4.83
C SER A 205 -9.97 -5.63 3.38
N SER A 206 -9.30 -5.03 2.40
CA SER A 206 -9.53 -5.29 0.98
C SER A 206 -9.30 -6.75 0.62
N GLY A 207 -10.22 -7.36 -0.12
CA GLY A 207 -10.17 -8.80 -0.43
C GLY A 207 -8.88 -9.26 -1.11
N TYR A 208 -8.28 -8.46 -1.99
CA TYR A 208 -7.01 -8.80 -2.63
C TYR A 208 -5.82 -8.84 -1.65
N VAL A 209 -5.85 -8.03 -0.60
CA VAL A 209 -4.85 -8.05 0.49
C VAL A 209 -5.08 -9.28 1.36
N GLN A 210 -6.33 -9.51 1.78
CA GLN A 210 -6.69 -10.63 2.65
C GLN A 210 -6.34 -12.00 2.03
N ARG A 211 -6.50 -12.16 0.71
CA ARG A 211 -6.08 -13.37 0.00
C ARG A 211 -4.57 -13.60 -0.05
N ALA A 212 -3.77 -12.54 0.08
CA ALA A 212 -2.32 -12.60 -0.09
C ALA A 212 -1.54 -12.46 1.22
N ILE A 213 -2.12 -11.90 2.28
CA ILE A 213 -1.40 -11.51 3.50
C ILE A 213 -0.67 -12.66 4.18
N ALA A 214 -1.19 -13.89 4.08
CA ALA A 214 -0.55 -15.09 4.60
C ALA A 214 0.76 -15.44 3.87
N LYS A 215 0.91 -15.03 2.60
CA LYS A 215 2.09 -15.27 1.76
C LYS A 215 3.10 -14.12 1.80
N MET A 216 2.72 -13.00 2.40
CA MET A 216 3.57 -11.81 2.50
C MET A 216 4.55 -11.95 3.67
N PRO A 217 5.71 -11.28 3.61
CA PRO A 217 6.61 -11.14 4.75
C PRO A 217 5.90 -10.54 5.96
N LYS A 218 6.39 -10.89 7.15
CA LYS A 218 5.89 -10.40 8.43
C LYS A 218 6.57 -9.08 8.79
N GLN A 219 5.94 -8.33 9.68
CA GLN A 219 6.56 -7.24 10.41
C GLN A 219 6.83 -7.68 11.84
N GLY A 220 7.82 -7.09 12.49
CA GLY A 220 8.02 -7.22 13.93
C GLY A 220 7.20 -6.21 14.73
N SER A 221 7.09 -6.45 16.04
CA SER A 221 6.42 -5.56 16.99
C SER A 221 7.14 -4.22 17.23
N LYS A 222 8.45 -4.15 16.92
CA LYS A 222 9.33 -3.00 17.15
C LYS A 222 10.39 -2.83 16.06
N ARG A 223 11.10 -1.69 16.07
CA ARG A 223 12.20 -1.40 15.14
C ARG A 223 13.36 -2.40 15.33
N PRO A 224 14.14 -2.69 14.29
CA PRO A 224 14.01 -2.21 12.89
C PRO A 224 13.00 -2.99 12.04
N TRP A 225 12.28 -3.94 12.63
CA TRP A 225 11.38 -4.88 11.94
C TRP A 225 9.95 -4.35 11.73
N ARG A 226 9.61 -3.19 12.28
CA ARG A 226 8.29 -2.56 12.20
C ARG A 226 8.28 -1.36 11.26
N LEU A 227 7.33 -1.34 10.31
CA LEU A 227 7.08 -0.22 9.41
C LEU A 227 5.92 0.64 9.91
N TYR A 228 6.21 1.87 10.33
CA TYR A 228 5.22 2.78 10.90
C TYR A 228 4.42 3.58 9.86
N GLN A 229 4.63 3.33 8.56
CA GLN A 229 3.99 4.06 7.46
C GLN A 229 4.13 5.59 7.62
N ASN A 230 5.33 6.03 8.02
CA ASN A 230 5.64 7.41 8.38
C ASN A 230 6.92 7.88 7.69
N TYR A 231 6.77 8.77 6.71
CA TYR A 231 7.87 9.25 5.89
C TYR A 231 8.93 10.01 6.68
N ALA A 232 8.54 10.87 7.62
CA ALA A 232 9.50 11.63 8.43
C ALA A 232 10.36 10.69 9.29
N LEU A 233 9.74 9.66 9.87
CA LEU A 233 10.45 8.67 10.65
C LEU A 233 11.40 7.82 9.78
N ASP A 234 10.96 7.46 8.59
CA ASP A 234 11.78 6.71 7.65
C ASP A 234 12.96 7.52 7.12
N ILE A 235 12.82 8.84 6.94
CA ILE A 235 13.97 9.70 6.66
C ILE A 235 15.01 9.56 7.76
N VAL A 236 14.63 9.69 9.04
CA VAL A 236 15.57 9.55 10.16
C VAL A 236 16.21 8.15 10.16
N THR A 237 15.41 7.11 9.92
CA THR A 237 15.87 5.72 10.02
C THR A 237 16.74 5.28 8.83
N LEU A 238 16.38 5.66 7.60
CA LEU A 238 17.02 5.19 6.37
C LEU A 238 18.12 6.14 5.88
N ARG A 239 17.87 7.44 5.90
CA ARG A 239 18.86 8.42 5.41
C ARG A 239 19.95 8.68 6.44
N PHE A 240 19.57 8.86 7.70
CA PHE A 240 20.50 9.26 8.76
C PHE A 240 20.87 8.14 9.75
N GLY A 241 20.10 7.05 9.78
CA GLY A 241 20.37 5.92 10.65
C GLY A 241 21.66 5.19 10.28
N LYS A 242 22.30 4.58 11.27
CA LYS A 242 23.48 3.73 11.05
C LYS A 242 23.11 2.51 10.21
N VAL A 243 24.05 2.10 9.36
CA VAL A 243 23.94 0.86 8.58
C VAL A 243 24.31 -0.32 9.48
N ASP A 244 25.40 -0.19 10.25
CA ASP A 244 25.70 -1.07 11.38
C ASP A 244 24.87 -0.66 12.60
N ASP A 245 23.69 -1.26 12.73
CA ASP A 245 22.72 -1.02 13.79
C ASP A 245 22.59 -2.19 14.76
N GLY A 246 23.53 -3.16 14.72
CA GLY A 246 23.53 -4.36 15.55
C GLY A 246 22.55 -5.45 15.12
N VAL A 247 21.76 -5.22 14.05
CA VAL A 247 20.83 -6.22 13.48
C VAL A 247 21.34 -6.73 12.13
N MET A 248 22.01 -5.88 11.36
CA MET A 248 22.69 -6.30 10.13
C MET A 248 23.95 -7.11 10.46
N GLN A 249 24.02 -8.35 9.99
CA GLN A 249 25.23 -9.18 10.04
C GLN A 249 26.04 -9.00 8.75
N TYR A 250 27.36 -8.96 8.89
CA TYR A 250 28.30 -8.81 7.78
C TYR A 250 29.30 -9.97 7.76
N SER A 251 29.64 -10.46 6.57
CA SER A 251 30.71 -11.46 6.34
C SER A 251 31.47 -11.17 5.06
#